data_AF-A0A510BDT1-F1
#
_entry.id   AF-A0A510BDT1-F1
#
_cell.length_a   1.000
_cell.length_b   1.000
_cell.length_c   1.000
_cell.angle_alpha   90.00
_cell.angle_beta   90.00
_cell.angle_gamma   90.00
#
_symmetry.space_group_name_H-M   'P 1'
#
loop_
_entity.id
_entity.type
_entity.pdbx_description
1 polymer ?
#
loop_
_entity_poly.entity_id
_entity_poly.type
_entity_poly.pdbx_seq_one_letter_code
_entity_poly.pdbx_strand_id
1 'polypeptide(L)' 'MRIPGDEVVYRSLKVDDVNEGLIIETSYQEKDNILELYVETDSIGSLKNILDDYFKNYEMSFRILELVREEYKGDSR' A
#
# COMPACT_ATOMS: atom_id res chain seq x y z
N MET A 1 -4.96 2.51 -9.93
CA MET A 1 -5.47 1.18 -9.55
C MET A 1 -6.22 1.29 -8.22
N ARG A 2 -7.24 0.46 -7.99
CA ARG A 2 -8.02 0.43 -6.73
C ARG A 2 -7.95 -0.95 -6.11
N ILE A 3 -7.57 -1.04 -4.84
CA ILE A 3 -7.55 -2.29 -4.07
C ILE A 3 -8.20 -2.08 -2.70
N PRO A 4 -8.77 -3.12 -2.07
CA PRO A 4 -9.17 -3.03 -0.67
C PRO A 4 -7.98 -2.65 0.22
N GLY A 5 -8.22 -1.88 1.27
CA GLY A 5 -7.18 -1.58 2.25
C GLY A 5 -7.72 -0.76 3.41
N ASP A 6 -6.86 -0.52 4.39
CA ASP A 6 -7.18 0.30 5.56
C ASP A 6 -6.18 1.44 5.73
N GLU A 7 -6.47 2.34 6.68
CA GLU A 7 -5.63 3.51 6.94
C GLU A 7 -4.21 3.14 7.37
N VAL A 8 -4.01 1.99 8.01
CA VAL A 8 -2.69 1.56 8.48
C VAL A 8 -1.85 1.12 7.28
N VAL A 9 -2.42 0.29 6.39
CA VAL A 9 -1.77 -0.11 5.14
C VAL A 9 -1.49 1.12 4.26
N TYR A 10 -2.43 2.07 4.18
CA TYR A 10 -2.23 3.34 3.49
C TYR A 10 -0.98 4.09 3.97
N ARG A 11 -0.88 4.31 5.29
CA ARG A 11 0.22 5.06 5.89
C ARG A 11 1.57 4.40 5.65
N SER A 12 1.62 3.07 5.63
CA SER A 12 2.85 2.32 5.30
C SER A 12 3.26 2.50 3.84
N LEU A 13 2.33 2.50 2.89
CA LEU A 13 2.61 2.61 1.46
C LEU A 13 2.94 4.04 1.02
N LYS A 14 2.34 5.05 1.64
CA LYS A 14 2.55 6.47 1.31
C LYS A 14 4.03 6.91 1.45
N VAL A 15 4.84 6.18 2.20
CA VAL A 15 6.28 6.47 2.36
C VAL A 15 7.03 6.31 1.04
N ASP A 16 6.52 5.52 0.10
CA ASP A 16 7.11 5.24 -1.21
C ASP A 16 6.65 6.23 -2.31
N ASP A 17 5.80 7.21 -1.97
CA ASP A 17 5.34 8.22 -2.93
C ASP A 17 6.51 9.13 -3.36
N VAL A 18 6.65 9.36 -4.68
CA VAL A 18 7.73 10.16 -5.28
C VAL A 18 7.17 11.06 -6.39
N ASN A 19 7.82 12.21 -6.62
CA ASN A 19 7.45 13.17 -7.67
C ASN A 19 8.69 13.82 -8.31
N GLU A 20 9.51 13.00 -8.98
CA GLU A 20 10.73 13.43 -9.67
C GLU A 20 10.91 12.67 -11.00
N GLY A 21 10.24 13.10 -12.08
CA GLY A 21 10.25 12.41 -13.38
C GLY A 21 9.52 11.06 -13.39
N LEU A 22 9.10 10.60 -12.23
CA LEU A 22 8.22 9.50 -11.94
C LEU A 22 7.24 9.97 -10.86
N ILE A 23 5.94 9.81 -11.10
CA ILE A 23 4.91 10.16 -10.12
C ILE A 23 4.34 8.85 -9.57
N ILE A 24 4.41 8.68 -8.26
CA ILE A 24 3.72 7.60 -7.52
C ILE A 24 2.94 8.29 -6.41
N GLU A 25 1.62 8.13 -6.42
CA GLU A 25 0.75 8.69 -5.39
C GLU A 25 -0.18 7.61 -4.85
N THR A 26 -0.16 7.43 -3.54
CA THR A 26 -1.09 6.57 -2.83
C THR A 26 -2.14 7.43 -2.14
N SER A 27 -3.41 7.06 -2.25
CA SER A 27 -4.51 7.70 -1.52
C SER A 27 -5.45 6.68 -0.92
N TYR A 28 -6.19 7.10 0.10
CA TYR A 28 -7.10 6.24 0.84
C TYR A 28 -8.50 6.85 0.90
N GLN A 29 -9.49 6.09 0.44
CA GLN A 29 -10.91 6.43 0.49
C GLN A 29 -11.54 5.74 1.70
N GLU A 30 -11.59 6.46 2.82
CA GLU A 30 -12.07 5.94 4.11
C GLU A 30 -13.50 5.39 4.07
N LYS A 31 -14.40 6.01 3.29
CA LYS A 31 -15.80 5.58 3.19
C LYS A 31 -15.97 4.17 2.63
N ASP A 32 -15.10 3.79 1.71
CA ASP A 32 -15.20 2.54 0.95
C ASP A 32 -14.10 1.53 1.35
N ASN A 33 -13.18 1.91 2.25
CA ASN A 33 -11.98 1.16 2.61
C ASN A 33 -11.18 0.75 1.37
N ILE A 34 -10.93 1.73 0.49
CA ILE A 34 -10.23 1.53 -0.79
C ILE A 34 -8.90 2.30 -0.75
N LEU A 35 -7.83 1.62 -1.12
CA LEU A 35 -6.56 2.23 -1.51
C LEU A 35 -6.56 2.49 -3.01
N GLU A 36 -6.19 3.71 -3.39
CA GLU A 36 -5.92 4.07 -4.78
C GLU A 36 -4.45 4.36 -4.99
N LEU A 37 -3.86 3.71 -5.98
CA LEU A 37 -2.51 3.97 -6.47
C LEU A 37 -2.59 4.68 -7.82
N TYR A 38 -1.95 5.82 -7.94
CA TYR A 38 -1.71 6.53 -9.19
C TYR A 38 -0.22 6.46 -9.53
N VAL A 39 0.07 6.14 -10.80
CA VAL A 39 1.45 6.07 -11.32
C VAL A 39 1.51 6.78 -12.66
N GLU A 40 2.41 7.75 -12.79
CA GLU A 40 2.76 8.38 -14.06
C GLU A 40 4.24 8.10 -14.37
N THR A 41 4.49 7.52 -15.55
CA THR A 41 5.84 7.18 -16.01
C THR A 41 5.89 7.16 -17.53
N ASP A 42 7.07 7.40 -18.10
CA ASP A 42 7.33 7.38 -19.55
C ASP A 42 7.69 5.98 -20.09
N SER A 43 7.82 4.99 -19.20
CA SER A 43 8.30 3.65 -19.53
C SER A 43 7.45 2.54 -18.92
N ILE A 44 7.07 1.56 -19.77
CA ILE A 44 6.38 0.34 -19.34
C ILE A 44 7.25 -0.48 -18.36
N GLY A 45 8.57 -0.47 -18.55
CA GLY A 45 9.50 -1.18 -17.66
C GLY A 45 9.47 -0.61 -16.25
N SER A 46 9.48 0.72 -16.13
CA SER A 46 9.35 1.43 -14.86
C SER A 46 8.01 1.14 -14.20
N LEU A 47 6.90 1.20 -14.96
CA LEU A 47 5.57 0.86 -14.45
C LEU A 47 5.52 -0.55 -13.86
N LYS A 48 6.10 -1.53 -14.55
CA LYS A 48 6.12 -2.92 -14.06
C LYS A 48 6.86 -3.03 -12.72
N ASN A 49 8.04 -2.42 -12.61
CA ASN A 49 8.83 -2.47 -11.39
C ASN A 49 8.08 -1.84 -10.21
N ILE A 50 7.45 -0.69 -10.45
CA ILE A 50 6.68 0.03 -9.42
C ILE A 50 5.51 -0.82 -8.92
N LEU A 51 4.77 -1.44 -9.83
CA LEU A 51 3.66 -2.31 -9.44
C LEU A 51 4.15 -3.53 -8.67
N ASP A 52 5.22 -4.17 -9.13
CA ASP A 52 5.81 -5.34 -8.44
C ASP A 52 6.27 -4.99 -7.02
N ASP A 53 6.90 -3.83 -6.83
CA ASP A 53 7.35 -3.37 -5.51
C ASP A 53 6.17 -2.94 -4.62
N TYR A 54 5.21 -2.19 -5.18
CA TYR A 54 4.00 -1.79 -4.45
C TYR A 54 3.20 -2.99 -3.93
N PHE A 55 3.02 -4.04 -4.74
CA PHE A 55 2.28 -5.24 -4.30
C PHE A 55 3.02 -6.03 -3.25
N LYS A 56 4.35 -6.13 -3.33
CA LYS A 56 5.15 -6.75 -2.26
C LYS A 56 5.01 -5.99 -0.95
N ASN A 57 5.07 -4.66 -1.01
CA ASN A 57 4.93 -3.82 0.18
C ASN A 57 3.51 -3.94 0.76
N TYR A 58 2.47 -3.92 -0.09
CA TYR A 58 1.09 -4.13 0.33
C TYR A 58 0.89 -5.48 1.04
N GLU A 59 1.39 -6.58 0.46
CA GLU A 59 1.28 -7.93 1.05
C GLU A 59 2.01 -8.00 2.39
N MET A 60 3.18 -7.37 2.49
CA MET A 60 3.97 -7.33 3.71
C MET A 60 3.27 -6.53 4.82
N SER A 61 2.75 -5.34 4.49
CA SER A 61 1.97 -4.53 5.44
C SER A 61 0.74 -5.29 5.95
N PHE A 62 0.04 -6.00 5.07
CA PHE A 62 -1.12 -6.81 5.46
C PHE A 62 -0.73 -7.95 6.42
N ARG A 63 0.35 -8.69 6.13
CA ARG A 63 0.85 -9.76 6.99
C ARG A 63 1.28 -9.26 8.37
N ILE A 64 1.98 -8.12 8.43
CA ILE A 64 2.36 -7.49 9.70
C ILE A 64 1.09 -7.15 10.51
N LEU A 65 0.07 -6.64 9.85
CA LEU A 65 -1.19 -6.27 10.49
C LEU A 65 -1.96 -7.49 11.00
N GLU A 66 -1.93 -8.62 10.27
CA GLU A 66 -2.46 -9.90 10.75
C GLU A 66 -1.71 -10.40 11.99
N LEU A 67 -0.37 -10.43 11.96
CA LEU A 67 0.46 -10.88 13.09
C LEU A 67 0.19 -10.04 14.35
N VAL A 68 0.16 -8.71 14.20
CA VAL A 68 -0.18 -7.81 15.32
C VAL A 68 -1.58 -8.12 15.84
N ARG A 69 -2.59 -8.28 14.97
CA ARG A 69 -3.96 -8.61 15.41
C ARG A 69 -4.04 -9.97 16.13
N GLU A 70 -3.24 -10.95 15.76
CA GLU A 70 -3.18 -12.25 16.42
C GLU A 70 -2.54 -12.17 17.81
N GLU A 71 -1.43 -11.45 17.95
CA GLU A 71 -0.77 -11.24 19.25
C GLU A 71 -1.69 -10.52 20.26
N TYR A 72 -2.41 -9.49 19.83
CA TYR A 72 -3.38 -8.77 20.69
C TYR A 72 -4.58 -9.64 21.13
N LYS A 73 -4.94 -10.68 20.36
CA LYS A 73 -5.97 -11.65 20.78
C LYS A 73 -5.42 -12.68 21.79
N GLY A 74 -4.11 -12.88 21.82
CA GLY A 74 -3.41 -13.77 22.76
C GLY A 74 -3.27 -13.18 24.17
N ASP A 75 -3.14 -11.86 24.28
CA ASP A 75 -2.95 -11.12 25.55
C ASP A 75 -4.25 -10.83 26.33
N SER A 76 -5.41 -11.29 25.82
CA SER A 76 -6.70 -11.14 26.52
C SER A 76 -7.03 -12.28 27.49
N ARG A 77 -6.03 -12.98 28.05
CA ARG A 77 -6.21 -14.09 29.00
C ARG A 77 -5.66 -13.80 30.38
#